data_AF-A0A1J3HJP4-F1
#
_entry.id   AF-A0A1J3HJP4-F1
#
_cell.length_a   1.000
_cell.length_b   1.000
_cell.length_c   1.000
_cell.angle_alpha   90.00
_cell.angle_beta   90.00
_cell.angle_gamma   90.00
#
_symmetry.space_group_name_H-M   'P 1'
#
loop_
_entity.id
_entity.type
_entity.pdbx_description
1 polymer ?
#
loop_
_entity_poly.entity_id
_entity_poly.type
_entity_poly.pdbx_seq_one_letter_code
_entity_poly.pdbx_strand_id
1 'polypeptide(L)'
;EFVQRFNMNKNITYKLDVNEFSDLTDEEFRATHTGLVVPEGINKISTLESRLVVPFRYENVSDAGESLDWRQEGAVTPVRYQGTCGGCWAFSAVA
;
A
#
# COMPACT_ATOMS: atom_id res chain seq x y z
N GLU A 1 -12.80 11.29 20.15
CA GLU A 1 -14.23 10.99 19.95
C GLU A 1 -14.51 10.15 18.69
N PHE A 2 -13.95 10.51 17.53
CA PHE A 2 -14.16 9.79 16.26
C PHE A 2 -13.81 8.30 16.32
N VAL A 3 -12.60 7.95 16.77
CA VAL A 3 -12.12 6.56 16.89
C VAL A 3 -13.09 5.66 17.69
N GLN A 4 -13.54 6.14 18.84
CA GLN A 4 -14.47 5.40 19.70
C GLN A 4 -15.82 5.16 19.00
N ARG A 5 -16.38 6.20 18.37
CA ARG A 5 -17.66 6.12 17.65
C ARG A 5 -17.56 5.16 16.46
N PHE A 6 -16.46 5.22 15.71
CA PHE A 6 -16.20 4.33 14.59
C PHE A 6 -16.15 2.86 15.03
N ASN A 7 -15.42 2.56 16.10
CA ASN A 7 -15.24 1.20 16.61
C ASN A 7 -16.50 0.60 17.24
N MET A 8 -17.56 1.39 17.50
CA MET A 8 -18.86 0.85 17.95
C MET A 8 -19.64 0.16 16.81
N ASN A 9 -19.29 0.42 15.54
CA ASN A 9 -19.95 -0.19 14.41
C ASN A 9 -19.47 -1.64 14.22
N LYS A 10 -20.37 -2.60 14.47
CA LYS A 10 -20.09 -4.05 14.37
C LYS A 10 -20.01 -4.56 12.93
N ASN A 11 -20.41 -3.78 11.93
CA ASN A 11 -20.36 -4.17 10.51
C ASN A 11 -19.01 -3.87 9.85
N ILE A 12 -18.03 -3.37 10.62
CA ILE A 12 -16.70 -3.04 10.12
C ILE A 12 -15.71 -4.10 10.60
N THR A 13 -14.89 -4.61 9.69
CA THR A 13 -13.91 -5.69 9.94
C THR A 13 -12.57 -5.20 10.47
N TYR A 14 -12.38 -3.87 10.57
CA TYR A 14 -11.17 -3.23 11.08
C TYR A 14 -11.50 -2.24 12.20
N LYS A 15 -10.46 -1.88 12.96
CA LYS A 15 -10.54 -0.92 14.06
C LYS A 15 -9.59 0.24 13.80
N LEU A 16 -9.95 1.40 14.35
CA LEU A 16 -9.07 2.54 14.46
C LEU A 16 -8.50 2.61 15.87
N ASP A 17 -7.33 3.21 16.02
CA ASP A 17 -6.74 3.51 17.31
C ASP A 17 -6.03 4.87 17.26
N VAL A 18 -5.71 5.41 18.43
CA VAL A 18 -4.90 6.61 18.56
C VAL A 18 -3.45 6.27 18.21
N ASN A 19 -2.87 7.05 17.31
CA ASN A 19 -1.48 6.94 16.86
C ASN A 19 -0.85 8.34 16.72
N GLU A 20 0.38 8.38 16.20
CA GLU A 20 1.16 9.61 16.01
C GLU A 20 0.52 10.65 15.07
N PHE A 21 -0.56 10.30 14.35
CA PHE A 21 -1.28 11.19 13.43
C PHE A 21 -2.61 11.70 14.00
N SER A 22 -2.92 11.39 15.26
CA SER A 22 -4.25 11.65 15.84
C SER A 22 -4.53 13.12 16.14
N ASP A 23 -3.52 13.98 16.08
CA ASP A 23 -3.62 15.43 16.20
C ASP A 23 -3.71 16.14 14.83
N LEU A 24 -3.50 15.41 13.73
CA LEU A 24 -3.63 15.94 12.38
C LEU A 24 -5.08 15.84 11.90
N THR A 25 -5.52 16.88 11.21
CA THR A 25 -6.70 16.82 10.35
C THR A 25 -6.47 15.88 9.16
N ASP A 26 -7.55 15.41 8.53
CA ASP A 26 -7.44 14.56 7.33
C ASP A 26 -6.71 15.31 6.21
N GLU A 27 -6.96 16.61 6.08
CA GLU A 27 -6.30 17.48 5.10
C GLU A 27 -4.79 17.57 5.35
N GLU A 28 -4.36 17.79 6.60
CA GLU A 28 -2.94 17.82 6.98
C GLU A 28 -2.27 16.48 6.74
N PHE A 29 -2.92 15.38 7.16
CA PHE A 29 -2.39 14.04 6.96
C PHE A 29 -2.22 13.73 5.47
N ARG A 30 -3.22 14.03 4.65
CA ARG A 30 -3.15 13.83 3.20
C ARG A 30 -2.06 14.68 2.55
N ALA A 31 -1.94 15.95 2.93
CA ALA A 31 -0.95 16.86 2.36
C ALA A 31 0.50 16.46 2.67
N THR A 32 0.74 15.79 3.81
CA THR A 32 2.09 15.51 4.30
C THR A 32 2.50 14.05 4.19
N HIS A 33 1.60 13.09 4.42
CA HIS A 33 1.93 11.66 4.52
C HIS A 33 1.45 10.83 3.32
N THR A 34 0.79 11.45 2.34
CA THR A 34 0.38 10.80 1.08
C THR A 34 1.06 11.47 -0.12
N GLY A 35 0.49 11.36 -1.33
CA GLY A 35 1.00 12.12 -2.49
C GLY A 35 1.69 11.30 -3.57
N LEU A 36 1.27 10.05 -3.80
CA LEU A 36 1.64 9.33 -5.01
C LEU A 36 1.21 10.16 -6.24
N VAL A 37 2.19 10.64 -7.01
CA VAL A 37 1.97 11.29 -8.29
C VAL A 37 2.36 10.31 -9.37
N VAL A 38 1.38 9.82 -10.13
CA VAL A 38 1.63 8.97 -11.29
C VAL A 38 1.84 9.88 -12.50
N PRO A 39 3.03 9.88 -13.15
CA PRO A 39 3.26 10.66 -14.35
C PRO A 39 2.25 10.35 -15.46
N GLU A 40 1.87 11.38 -16.21
CA GLU A 40 1.02 11.20 -17.38
C GLU A 40 1.68 10.23 -18.38
N GLY A 41 0.90 9.27 -18.87
CA GLY A 41 1.36 8.27 -19.84
C GLY A 41 1.75 6.91 -19.25
N ILE A 42 1.97 6.76 -17.94
CA ILE A 42 2.24 5.43 -17.34
C ILE A 42 0.98 4.54 -17.35
N ASN A 43 -0.21 5.11 -17.09
CA ASN A 43 -1.47 4.37 -17.18
C ASN A 43 -1.79 3.88 -18.62
N LYS A 44 -1.12 4.43 -19.62
CA LYS A 44 -1.27 4.03 -21.03
C LYS A 44 -0.42 2.81 -21.40
N ILE A 45 0.50 2.37 -20.55
CA ILE A 45 1.29 1.14 -20.80
C ILE A 45 0.39 -0.11 -20.76
N SER A 46 -0.78 -0.05 -20.11
CA SER A 46 -1.77 -1.13 -20.20
C SER A 46 -2.54 -1.18 -21.53
N THR A 47 -2.48 -0.13 -22.36
CA THR A 47 -3.29 -0.01 -23.59
C THR A 47 -2.51 0.30 -24.87
N LEU A 48 -1.25 0.76 -24.80
CA LEU A 48 -0.39 0.93 -25.97
C LEU A 48 0.40 -0.35 -26.25
N GLU A 49 -0.09 -1.10 -27.23
CA GLU A 49 0.64 -2.05 -28.07
C GLU A 49 1.63 -2.97 -27.34
N SER A 50 1.08 -4.14 -27.06
CA SER A 50 1.67 -5.43 -26.74
C SER A 50 2.78 -5.93 -27.70
N ARG A 51 3.72 -5.08 -28.13
CA ARG A 51 4.82 -5.49 -29.03
C ARG A 51 5.85 -6.39 -28.36
N LEU A 52 5.77 -6.55 -27.04
CA LEU A 52 6.43 -7.60 -26.28
C LEU A 52 5.43 -8.12 -25.23
N VAL A 53 4.48 -8.97 -25.64
CA VAL A 53 3.74 -9.80 -24.67
C VAL A 53 4.75 -10.78 -24.08
N VAL A 54 5.40 -10.37 -23.00
CA VAL A 54 6.10 -11.31 -22.15
C VAL A 54 5.01 -11.99 -21.33
N PRO A 55 4.84 -13.32 -21.44
CA PRO A 55 3.85 -14.02 -20.64
C PRO A 55 4.16 -13.79 -19.16
N PHE A 56 3.11 -13.72 -18.34
CA PHE A 56 3.29 -13.62 -16.90
C PHE A 56 4.07 -14.85 -16.42
N ARG A 57 5.25 -14.64 -15.84
CA ARG A 57 6.21 -15.71 -15.53
C ARG A 57 5.61 -16.83 -14.68
N TYR A 58 4.64 -16.52 -13.82
CA TYR A 58 4.05 -17.44 -12.86
C TYR A 58 2.62 -17.87 -13.24
N GLU A 59 2.21 -17.73 -14.50
CA GLU A 59 0.86 -18.06 -14.97
C GLU A 59 0.46 -19.52 -14.73
N ASN A 60 1.41 -20.45 -14.81
CA ASN A 60 1.17 -21.88 -14.65
C ASN A 60 1.49 -22.43 -13.25
N VAL A 61 1.62 -21.57 -12.23
CA VAL A 61 1.82 -22.03 -10.85
C VAL A 61 0.47 -22.52 -10.31
N SER A 62 0.38 -23.83 -10.02
CA SER A 62 -0.84 -24.47 -9.53
C SER A 62 -0.87 -24.71 -8.02
N ASP A 63 0.25 -24.54 -7.32
CA ASP A 63 0.40 -24.87 -5.91
C ASP A 63 1.08 -23.72 -5.15
N ALA A 64 0.29 -22.71 -4.77
CA ALA A 64 0.75 -21.51 -4.06
C ALA A 64 0.32 -21.46 -2.57
N GLY A 65 -0.37 -22.52 -2.09
CA GLY A 65 -0.97 -22.55 -0.75
C GLY A 65 -2.17 -21.61 -0.57
N GLU A 66 -2.85 -21.74 0.56
CA GLU A 66 -4.00 -20.87 0.93
C GLU A 66 -3.57 -19.55 1.58
N SER A 67 -2.37 -19.51 2.17
CA SER A 67 -1.84 -18.33 2.85
C SER A 67 -0.30 -18.33 2.82
N LEU A 68 0.28 -17.13 2.75
CA LEU A 68 1.72 -16.92 2.72
C LEU A 68 2.08 -15.63 3.47
N ASP A 69 3.14 -15.67 4.29
CA ASP A 69 3.69 -14.52 4.99
C ASP A 69 5.22 -14.48 4.84
N TRP A 70 5.72 -13.66 3.91
CA TRP A 70 7.15 -13.51 3.63
C TRP A 70 7.99 -13.05 4.83
N ARG A 71 7.37 -12.50 5.88
CA ARG A 71 8.08 -12.15 7.12
C ARG A 71 8.58 -13.41 7.84
N GLN A 72 7.81 -14.50 7.78
CA GLN A 72 8.17 -15.78 8.40
C GLN A 72 9.36 -16.43 7.68
N GLU A 73 9.52 -16.13 6.39
CA GLU A 73 10.63 -16.57 5.55
C GLU A 73 11.87 -15.65 5.66
N GLY A 74 11.82 -14.59 6.48
CA GLY A 74 12.93 -13.64 6.64
C GLY A 74 13.20 -12.76 5.42
N ALA A 75 12.26 -12.71 4.47
CA ALA A 75 12.39 -11.93 3.23
C ALA A 75 11.92 -10.46 3.36
N VAL A 76 11.38 -10.08 4.52
CA VAL A 76 10.83 -8.74 4.77
C VAL A 76 11.67 -7.99 5.79
N THR A 77 12.09 -6.77 5.45
CA THR A 77 12.85 -5.92 6.37
C THR A 77 11.95 -5.25 7.43
N PRO A 78 12.51 -4.71 8.53
CA PRO A 78 11.71 -3.96 9.51
C PRO A 78 10.97 -2.78 8.90
N VAL A 79 9.81 -2.46 9.47
CA VAL A 79 8.98 -1.31 9.07
C VAL A 79 9.81 -0.02 9.11
N ARG A 80 9.66 0.82 8.08
CA ARG A 80 10.36 2.11 7.93
C ARG A 80 9.36 3.27 7.94
N TYR A 81 9.85 4.47 8.24
CA TYR A 81 9.08 5.71 8.22
C TYR A 81 9.54 6.61 7.08
N GLN A 82 8.61 6.97 6.19
CA GLN A 82 8.88 7.83 5.03
C GLN A 82 8.92 9.32 5.33
N GLY A 83 8.43 9.74 6.51
CA GLY A 83 8.23 11.15 6.82
C GLY A 83 7.24 11.83 5.87
N THR A 84 7.45 13.13 5.67
CA THR A 84 6.54 13.97 4.89
C THR A 84 6.94 14.15 3.42
N CYS A 85 7.88 13.33 2.94
CA CYS A 85 8.54 13.51 1.64
C CYS A 85 7.68 13.09 0.43
N GLY A 86 6.58 12.35 0.63
CA GLY A 86 5.84 11.72 -0.47
C GLY A 86 6.60 10.57 -1.17
N GLY A 87 7.61 10.01 -0.51
CA GLY A 87 8.50 8.98 -1.06
C GLY A 87 7.94 7.55 -1.04
N CYS A 88 6.65 7.35 -0.82
CA CYS A 88 6.04 6.03 -0.67
C CYS A 88 6.31 5.09 -1.85
N TRP A 89 6.41 5.64 -3.07
CA TRP A 89 6.76 4.89 -4.28
C TRP A 89 8.16 4.27 -4.22
N ALA A 90 9.13 4.99 -3.65
CA ALA A 90 10.51 4.51 -3.50
C ALA A 90 10.59 3.44 -2.41
N PHE A 91 9.88 3.63 -1.30
CA PHE A 91 9.79 2.64 -0.23
C PHE A 91 9.15 1.34 -0.72
N SER A 92 8.09 1.43 -1.54
CA SER A 92 7.46 0.27 -2.15
C SER A 92 8.35 -0.46 -3.16
N ALA A 93 9.25 0.24 -3.84
CA ALA A 93 10.17 -0.38 -4.81
C ALA A 93 11.40 -1.03 -4.15
N VAL A 94 11.79 -0.56 -2.97
CA VAL A 94 12.94 -1.06 -2.20
C VAL A 94 12.57 -2.22 -1.26
N ALA A 95 11.32 -2.24 -0.78
CA ALA A 95 10.81 -3.29 0.10
C ALA A 95 10.83 -4.67 -0.58
#